data_AF-X0SKL3-F1
#
_entry.id   AF-X0SKL3-F1
#
_cell.length_a   1.000
_cell.length_b   1.000
_cell.length_c   1.000
_cell.angle_alpha   90.00
_cell.angle_beta   90.00
_cell.angle_gamma   90.00
#
_symmetry.space_group_name_H-M   'P 1'
#
loop_
_entity.id
_entity.type
_entity.pdbx_description
1 polymer ?
#
loop_
_entity_poly.entity_id
_entity_poly.type
_entity_poly.pdbx_seq_one_letter_code
_entity_poly.pdbx_strand_id
1 'polypeptide(L)'
;MENKEVWENHAEEWGKNLFYPKETTFIRWLLKTSKKTDKILDQGCGIGQYASSIYKLGFKNVIGMDFSKKLIDTAKQNAKKLDYKIK
;
A
#
# COMPACT_ATOMS: atom_id res chain seq x y z
N MET A 1 -20.12 -17.39 1.69
CA MET A 1 -19.81 -15.96 1.48
C MET A 1 -18.90 -15.88 0.29
N GLU A 2 -19.27 -15.11 -0.73
CA GLU A 2 -18.35 -14.84 -1.84
C GLU A 2 -17.16 -14.07 -1.27
N ASN A 3 -15.93 -14.48 -1.61
CA ASN A 3 -14.70 -13.94 -1.03
C ASN A 3 -14.66 -12.40 -1.07
N LYS A 4 -15.26 -11.77 -2.09
CA LYS A 4 -15.33 -10.31 -2.27
C LYS A 4 -15.99 -9.57 -1.11
N GLU A 5 -17.04 -10.14 -0.52
CA GLU A 5 -17.85 -9.49 0.52
C GLU A 5 -17.05 -9.33 1.83
N VAL A 6 -16.16 -10.27 2.13
CA VAL A 6 -15.25 -10.22 3.27
C VAL A 6 -14.34 -8.99 3.19
N TRP A 7 -13.75 -8.73 2.03
CA TRP A 7 -12.82 -7.59 1.86
C TRP A 7 -13.53 -6.25 1.96
N GLU A 8 -14.77 -6.14 1.46
CA GLU A 8 -15.56 -4.90 1.56
C GLU A 8 -16.06 -4.62 2.99
N ASN A 9 -16.43 -5.67 3.72
CA ASN A 9 -16.92 -5.55 5.10
C ASN A 9 -15.78 -5.23 6.07
N HIS A 10 -14.59 -5.80 5.88
CA HIS A 10 -13.42 -5.51 6.72
C HIS A 10 -12.59 -4.30 6.24
N ALA A 11 -12.90 -3.72 5.08
CA ALA A 11 -12.18 -2.57 4.54
C ALA A 11 -12.17 -1.37 5.50
N GLU A 12 -13.26 -1.13 6.21
CA GLU A 12 -13.34 -0.06 7.23
C GLU A 12 -12.47 -0.35 8.44
N GLU A 13 -12.41 -1.59 8.89
CA GLU A 13 -11.60 -2.01 10.03
C GLU A 13 -10.11 -1.88 9.70
N TRP A 14 -9.69 -2.40 8.55
CA TRP A 14 -8.33 -2.24 8.07
C TRP A 14 -8.00 -0.77 7.78
N GLY A 15 -8.97 0.02 7.30
CA GLY A 15 -8.86 1.47 7.06
C GLY A 15 -8.58 2.32 8.29
N LYS A 16 -9.02 1.88 9.48
CA LYS A 16 -8.91 2.67 10.72
C LYS A 16 -7.48 2.79 11.24
N ASN A 17 -6.62 1.81 10.96
CA ASN A 17 -5.26 1.76 11.51
C ASN A 17 -4.22 1.67 10.40
N LEU A 18 -3.71 2.82 9.98
CA LEU A 18 -2.61 2.87 9.02
C LEU A 18 -1.29 2.52 9.71
N PHE A 19 -0.97 1.23 9.73
CA PHE A 19 0.32 0.74 10.19
C PHE A 19 1.39 0.97 9.10
N TYR A 20 2.55 1.52 9.50
CA TYR A 20 3.69 1.73 8.61
C TYR A 20 4.81 0.76 8.97
N PRO A 21 4.91 -0.40 8.30
CA PRO A 21 5.99 -1.34 8.56
C PRO A 21 7.32 -0.73 8.11
N LYS A 22 8.16 -0.33 9.06
CA LYS A 22 9.54 0.14 8.78
C LYS A 22 10.59 -0.97 8.91
N GLU A 23 10.29 -2.05 9.63
CA GLU A 23 11.30 -3.02 10.06
C GLU A 23 10.96 -4.49 9.77
N THR A 24 10.03 -4.74 8.85
CA THR A 24 9.72 -6.12 8.46
C THR A 24 10.86 -6.74 7.66
N THR A 25 10.99 -8.07 7.71
CA THR A 25 11.94 -8.83 6.87
C THR A 25 11.78 -8.49 5.40
N PHE A 26 10.54 -8.29 4.94
CA PHE A 26 10.24 -7.85 3.58
C PHE A 26 10.87 -6.49 3.24
N ILE A 27 10.71 -5.48 4.10
CA ILE A 27 11.29 -4.15 3.87
C ILE A 27 12.83 -4.22 3.88
N ARG A 28 13.41 -5.00 4.79
CA ARG A 28 14.87 -5.21 4.85
C ARG A 28 15.39 -5.90 3.58
N TRP A 29 14.66 -6.90 3.07
CA TRP A 29 14.98 -7.57 1.81
C TRP A 29 14.88 -6.59 0.63
N LEU A 30 13.76 -5.87 0.49
CA LEU A 30 13.53 -4.89 -0.56
C LEU A 30 14.64 -3.83 -0.62
N LEU A 31 15.06 -3.30 0.54
CA LEU A 31 16.14 -2.30 0.63
C LEU A 31 17.50 -2.85 0.19
N LYS A 32 17.74 -4.16 0.34
CA LYS A 32 18.99 -4.82 -0.06
C LYS A 32 19.01 -5.24 -1.52
N THR A 33 17.85 -5.53 -2.11
CA THR A 33 17.76 -6.15 -3.44
C THR A 33 17.30 -5.19 -4.55
N SER A 34 16.76 -4.02 -4.20
CA SER A 34 16.15 -3.10 -5.18
C SER A 34 16.83 -1.72 -5.20
N LYS A 35 16.85 -1.08 -6.37
CA LYS A 35 17.32 0.29 -6.58
C LYS A 35 16.16 1.27 -6.43
N LYS A 36 16.45 2.51 -6.02
CA LYS A 36 15.42 3.57 -5.85
C LYS A 36 14.69 3.94 -7.14
N THR A 37 15.28 3.61 -8.29
CA THR A 37 14.74 3.81 -9.63
C THR A 37 13.83 2.69 -10.11
N ASP A 38 13.79 1.55 -9.41
CA ASP A 38 13.01 0.40 -9.82
C ASP A 38 11.51 0.68 -9.76
N LYS A 39 10.75 0.02 -10.63
CA LYS A 39 9.28 0.07 -10.65
C LYS A 39 8.76 -1.01 -9.72
N ILE A 40 7.99 -0.62 -8.71
CA ILE A 40 7.43 -1.52 -7.71
C ILE A 40 5.92 -1.57 -7.86
N LEU A 41 5.38 -2.79 -7.86
CA LEU A 41 3.95 -3.05 -7.80
C LEU A 41 3.60 -3.74 -6.48
N ASP A 42 2.72 -3.12 -5.70
CA ASP A 42 2.11 -3.67 -4.49
C ASP A 42 0.74 -4.24 -4.87
N GLN A 43 0.68 -5.55 -5.17
CA GLN A 43 -0.53 -6.25 -5.58
C GLN A 43 -1.33 -6.69 -4.34
N GLY A 44 -2.60 -6.28 -4.26
CA GLY A 44 -3.39 -6.41 -3.04
C GLY A 44 -2.98 -5.37 -2.00
N CYS A 45 -2.80 -4.12 -2.43
CA CYS A 45 -2.25 -3.07 -1.57
C CYS A 45 -3.18 -2.68 -0.41
N GLY A 46 -4.45 -3.10 -0.44
CA GLY A 46 -5.48 -2.69 0.50
C GLY A 46 -5.52 -1.17 0.64
N ILE A 47 -5.35 -0.68 1.86
CA ILE A 47 -5.35 0.75 2.20
C ILE A 47 -4.01 1.46 1.92
N GLY A 48 -3.07 0.79 1.24
CA GLY A 48 -1.80 1.33 0.78
C GLY A 48 -0.67 1.36 1.82
N GLN A 49 -0.67 0.45 2.81
CA GLN A 49 0.33 0.43 3.89
C GLN A 49 1.76 0.26 3.36
N TYR A 50 2.01 -0.79 2.56
CA TYR A 50 3.33 -1.07 2.00
C TYR A 50 3.69 -0.09 0.89
N ALA A 51 2.82 0.14 -0.10
CA ALA A 51 3.03 1.14 -1.14
C ALA A 51 3.46 2.51 -0.57
N SER A 52 2.76 3.00 0.46
CA SER A 52 3.10 4.28 1.12
C SER A 52 4.42 4.21 1.90
N SER A 53 4.70 3.11 2.59
CA SER A 53 5.94 2.92 3.35
C SER A 53 7.15 2.86 2.43
N ILE A 54 7.05 2.09 1.35
CA ILE A 54 8.09 1.95 0.32
C ILE A 54 8.35 3.31 -0.35
N TYR A 55 7.29 4.08 -0.63
CA TYR A 55 7.44 5.43 -1.15
C TYR A 55 8.22 6.38 -0.20
N LYS A 56 7.90 6.34 1.10
CA LYS A 56 8.61 7.10 2.14
C LYS A 56 10.08 6.69 2.27
N LEU A 57 10.40 5.43 1.98
CA LEU A 57 11.78 4.92 1.96
C LEU A 57 12.57 5.34 0.71
N GLY A 58 11.99 6.17 -0.17
CA GLY A 58 12.68 6.80 -1.30
C GLY A 58 12.49 6.12 -2.65
N PHE A 59 11.72 5.03 -2.72
CA PHE A 59 11.33 4.45 -4.01
C PHE A 59 10.19 5.28 -4.60
N LYS A 60 10.44 6.02 -5.67
CA LYS A 60 9.46 6.99 -6.20
C LYS A 60 8.53 6.43 -7.27
N ASN A 61 8.77 5.20 -7.72
CA ASN A 61 8.01 4.54 -8.78
C ASN A 61 7.24 3.34 -8.22
N VAL A 62 6.26 3.61 -7.35
CA VAL A 62 5.49 2.61 -6.61
C VAL A 62 4.01 2.69 -7.00
N ILE A 63 3.44 1.59 -7.48
CA ILE A 63 2.02 1.49 -7.82
C ILE A 63 1.39 0.50 -6.83
N GLY A 64 0.23 0.84 -6.27
CA GLY A 64 -0.59 -0.07 -5.49
C GLY A 64 -1.85 -0.44 -6.27
N MET A 65 -2.21 -1.71 -6.30
CA MET A 65 -3.46 -2.17 -6.90
C MET A 65 -4.24 -3.06 -5.94
N ASP A 66 -5.56 -2.92 -5.95
CA ASP A 66 -6.48 -3.75 -5.19
C ASP A 66 -7.81 -3.77 -5.95
N PHE A 67 -8.54 -4.88 -5.88
CA PHE A 67 -9.83 -5.00 -6.56
C PHE A 67 -10.94 -4.29 -5.78
N SER A 68 -10.77 -4.12 -4.46
CA SER A 68 -11.76 -3.43 -3.63
C SER A 68 -11.68 -1.92 -3.85
N LYS A 69 -12.74 -1.37 -4.43
CA LYS A 69 -12.82 0.08 -4.67
C LYS A 69 -12.73 0.86 -3.35
N LYS A 70 -13.37 0.36 -2.29
CA LYS A 70 -13.40 0.99 -0.97
C LYS A 70 -12.00 1.07 -0.34
N LEU A 71 -11.22 0.00 -0.46
CA LEU A 71 -9.81 -0.02 -0.03
C LEU A 71 -8.97 0.97 -0.83
N ILE A 72 -9.13 1.01 -2.16
CA ILE A 72 -8.41 1.95 -3.03
C ILE A 72 -8.76 3.40 -2.73
N ASP A 73 -10.02 3.73 -2.47
CA ASP A 73 -10.42 5.09 -2.12
C ASP A 73 -9.74 5.52 -0.80
N THR A 74 -9.66 4.61 0.17
CA THR A 74 -8.93 4.82 1.44
C THR A 74 -7.43 4.96 1.20
N ALA A 75 -6.83 4.11 0.35
CA ALA A 75 -5.42 4.19 -0.01
C ALA A 75 -5.06 5.53 -0.67
N LYS A 76 -5.91 6.04 -1.56
CA LYS A 76 -5.76 7.36 -2.19
C LYS A 76 -5.85 8.49 -1.17
N GLN A 77 -6.77 8.42 -0.22
CA GLN A 77 -6.84 9.40 0.88
C GLN A 77 -5.57 9.36 1.75
N ASN A 78 -5.07 8.17 2.06
CA ASN A 78 -3.83 7.99 2.82
C ASN A 78 -2.60 8.51 2.06
N ALA A 79 -2.54 8.31 0.75
CA ALA A 79 -1.44 8.82 -0.08
C ALA A 79 -1.48 10.34 -0.26
N LYS A 80 -2.68 10.95 -0.34
CA LYS A 80 -2.82 12.43 -0.37
C LYS A 80 -2.23 13.08 0.88
N LYS A 81 -2.39 12.46 2.06
CA LYS A 81 -1.74 12.92 3.31
C LYS A 81 -0.21 12.86 3.26
N LEU A 82 0.36 12.17 2.26
CA LEU A 82 1.80 11.94 2.10
C LEU A 82 2.40 12.62 0.87
N ASP A 83 1.61 13.42 0.15
CA ASP A 83 2.00 14.10 -1.09
C ASP A 83 2.62 13.14 -2.14
N TYR A 84 1.94 12.01 -2.39
CA TYR A 84 2.33 11.05 -3.42
C TYR A 84 1.19 10.76 -4.41
N LYS A 85 1.56 10.44 -5.66
CA LYS A 85 0.64 10.06 -6.74
C LYS A 85 0.43 8.54 -6.75
N ILE A 86 -0.77 8.10 -6.36
CA ILE A 86 -1.30 6.79 -6.74
C ILE A 86 -1.95 6.96 -8.12
N LYS A 87 -1.51 6.17 -9.11
CA LYS A 87 -2.15 6.08 -10.43
C LYS A 87 -3.16 4.94 -10.41
#